data_AF-V5GNQ3-F1
#
_entry.id   AF-V5GNQ3-F1
#
_cell.length_a   1.000
_cell.length_b   1.000
_cell.length_c   1.000
_cell.angle_alpha   90.00
_cell.angle_beta   90.00
_cell.angle_gamma   90.00
#
_symmetry.space_group_name_H-M   'P 1'
#
loop_
_entity.id
_entity.type
_entity.pdbx_description
1 polymer ?
#
loop_
_entity_poly.entity_id
_entity_poly.type
_entity_poly.pdbx_seq_one_letter_code
_entity_poly.pdbx_strand_id
1 'polypeptide(L)'
;MSKIKLDVIKPWIQDKLTEMLKIDDDVVVDFVYNQLEEKYPDPKKIQINLTGFLNGKNAREFMAELWALLISAQENPTGIPDSLIDLKREELAKKKEKEDKERE
;
A
#
# COMPACT_ATOMS: atom_id res chain seq x y z
N MET A 1 3.76 15.31 3.32
CA MET A 1 4.26 14.10 2.62
C MET A 1 5.78 14.03 2.43
N SER A 2 6.58 15.11 2.53
CA SER A 2 8.01 15.12 2.14
C SER A 2 8.97 14.16 2.87
N LYS A 3 8.52 13.46 3.92
CA LYS A 3 9.30 12.41 4.60
C LYS A 3 8.93 11.00 4.16
N ILE A 4 7.78 10.79 3.52
CA ILE A 4 7.25 9.47 3.18
C ILE A 4 7.82 9.03 1.82
N LYS A 5 8.36 7.81 1.75
CA LYS A 5 8.80 7.22 0.49
C LYS A 5 7.62 6.57 -0.23
N LEU A 6 6.99 7.29 -1.16
CA LEU A 6 5.86 6.77 -1.93
C LEU A 6 6.26 5.58 -2.83
N ASP A 7 7.52 5.48 -3.24
CA ASP A 7 8.04 4.35 -4.03
C ASP A 7 7.84 2.98 -3.36
N VAL A 8 7.86 2.93 -2.02
CA VAL A 8 7.61 1.66 -1.30
C VAL A 8 6.12 1.38 -1.13
N ILE A 9 5.27 2.41 -1.23
CA ILE A 9 3.82 2.30 -1.06
C ILE A 9 3.15 1.91 -2.38
N LYS A 10 3.69 2.33 -3.54
CA LYS A 10 3.18 1.98 -4.87
C LYS A 10 2.96 0.46 -5.06
N PRO A 11 3.94 -0.43 -4.83
CA PRO A 11 3.72 -1.87 -4.98
C PRO A 11 2.71 -2.41 -3.97
N TRP A 12 2.68 -1.90 -2.74
CA TRP A 12 1.68 -2.31 -1.76
C TRP A 12 0.25 -1.94 -2.17
N ILE A 13 0.06 -0.74 -2.75
CA ILE A 13 -1.24 -0.31 -3.30
C ILE A 13 -1.66 -1.27 -4.40
N GLN A 14 -0.74 -1.63 -5.32
CA GLN A 14 -1.02 -2.57 -6.40
C GLN A 14 -1.46 -3.93 -5.87
N ASP A 15 -0.66 -4.59 -5.02
CA ASP A 15 -1.01 -5.88 -4.41
C ASP A 15 -2.37 -5.82 -3.70
N LYS A 16 -2.62 -4.75 -2.93
CA LYS A 16 -3.87 -4.60 -2.17
C LYS A 16 -5.08 -4.38 -3.07
N LEU A 17 -4.96 -3.58 -4.14
CA LEU A 17 -6.03 -3.37 -5.10
C LEU A 17 -6.31 -4.65 -5.89
N THR A 18 -5.28 -5.37 -6.31
CA THR A 18 -5.41 -6.65 -7.01
C THR A 18 -6.05 -7.72 -6.12
N GLU A 19 -5.73 -7.75 -4.82
CA GLU A 19 -6.39 -8.63 -3.85
C GLU A 19 -7.90 -8.29 -3.69
N MET A 20 -8.24 -7.00 -3.61
CA MET A 20 -9.62 -6.55 -3.38
C MET A 20 -10.52 -6.66 -4.62
N LEU A 21 -9.99 -6.30 -5.79
CA LEU A 21 -10.75 -6.29 -7.05
C LEU A 21 -10.63 -7.62 -7.80
N LYS A 22 -9.64 -8.45 -7.47
CA LYS A 22 -9.25 -9.66 -8.25
C LYS A 22 -8.94 -9.36 -9.72
N ILE A 23 -8.66 -8.10 -10.02
CA ILE A 23 -8.24 -7.60 -11.32
C ILE A 23 -7.03 -6.72 -11.11
N ASP A 24 -6.09 -6.78 -12.04
CA ASP A 24 -4.95 -5.88 -12.07
C ASP A 24 -5.39 -4.64 -12.85
N ASP A 25 -5.62 -3.54 -12.13
CA ASP A 25 -6.04 -2.27 -12.72
C ASP A 25 -5.03 -1.17 -12.39
N ASP A 26 -4.03 -1.06 -13.27
CA ASP A 26 -2.97 -0.06 -13.20
C ASP A 26 -3.50 1.37 -13.14
N VAL A 27 -4.68 1.64 -13.74
CA VAL A 27 -5.26 2.99 -13.75
C VAL A 27 -5.68 3.41 -12.34
N VAL A 28 -6.24 2.49 -11.56
CA VAL A 28 -6.63 2.76 -10.16
C VAL A 28 -5.39 2.93 -9.28
N VAL A 29 -4.35 2.12 -9.51
CA VAL A 29 -3.06 2.23 -8.80
C VAL A 29 -2.46 3.61 -9.02
N ASP A 30 -2.31 4.03 -10.28
CA ASP A 30 -1.74 5.31 -10.63
C ASP A 30 -2.63 6.46 -10.15
N PHE A 31 -3.96 6.30 -10.17
CA PHE A 31 -4.88 7.29 -9.62
C PHE A 31 -4.66 7.52 -8.12
N VAL A 32 -4.54 6.45 -7.32
CA VAL A 32 -4.24 6.59 -5.88
C VAL A 32 -2.87 7.21 -5.68
N TYR A 33 -1.87 6.80 -6.46
CA TYR A 33 -0.52 7.33 -6.38
C TYR A 33 -0.48 8.85 -6.63
N ASN A 34 -1.13 9.32 -7.69
CA ASN A 34 -1.24 10.74 -8.01
C ASN A 34 -1.92 11.55 -6.89
N GLN A 35 -2.94 10.99 -6.21
CA GLN A 35 -3.57 11.67 -5.07
C GLN A 35 -2.63 11.79 -3.86
N LEU A 36 -1.74 10.82 -3.67
CA LEU A 36 -0.76 10.82 -2.57
C LEU A 36 0.44 11.73 -2.85
N GLU A 37 0.77 11.98 -4.12
CA GLU A 37 1.77 12.98 -4.51
C GLU A 37 1.31 14.42 -4.25
N GLU A 38 0.00 14.64 -4.06
CA GLU A 38 -0.52 15.96 -3.72
C GLU A 38 0.05 16.45 -2.37
N LYS A 39 0.37 17.75 -2.29
CA LYS A 39 1.05 18.33 -1.12
C LYS A 39 0.24 18.18 0.19
N TYR A 40 -1.09 18.14 0.06
CA TYR A 40 -2.05 17.94 1.14
C TYR A 40 -3.14 16.95 0.69
N PRO A 41 -2.87 15.64 0.76
CA PRO A 41 -3.86 14.64 0.37
C PRO A 41 -5.03 14.68 1.33
N ASP A 42 -6.24 14.78 0.78
CA ASP A 42 -7.46 14.83 1.58
C ASP A 42 -8.08 13.42 1.69
N PRO A 43 -7.99 12.74 2.86
CA PRO A 43 -8.36 11.32 2.97
C PRO A 43 -9.83 11.07 2.64
N LYS A 44 -10.71 12.03 2.92
CA LYS A 44 -12.14 11.94 2.54
C LYS A 44 -12.31 11.95 1.03
N LYS A 45 -11.59 12.81 0.32
CA LYS A 45 -11.66 12.93 -1.14
C LYS A 45 -11.12 11.67 -1.80
N ILE A 46 -10.00 11.14 -1.31
CA ILE A 46 -9.41 9.89 -1.77
C ILE A 46 -10.42 8.74 -1.59
N GLN A 47 -11.04 8.63 -0.41
CA GLN A 47 -12.04 7.59 -0.15
C GLN A 47 -13.26 7.69 -1.08
N ILE A 48 -13.79 8.90 -1.31
CA ILE A 48 -14.94 9.11 -2.21
C ILE A 48 -14.57 8.69 -3.63
N ASN A 49 -13.40 9.10 -4.13
CA ASN A 49 -12.95 8.74 -5.46
C ASN A 49 -12.74 7.23 -5.60
N LEU A 50 -12.12 6.60 -4.59
CA LEU A 50 -11.91 5.16 -4.52
C LEU A 50 -13.22 4.37 -4.44
N THR A 51 -14.26 4.93 -3.83
CA THR A 51 -15.58 4.29 -3.75
C THR A 51 -16.17 4.01 -5.14
N GLY A 52 -15.85 4.84 -6.13
CA GLY A 52 -16.23 4.62 -7.53
C GLY A 52 -15.55 3.42 -8.20
N PHE A 53 -14.39 2.99 -7.69
CA PHE A 53 -13.62 1.87 -8.22
C PHE A 53 -13.79 0.57 -7.40
N LEU A 54 -13.75 0.68 -6.06
CA LEU A 54 -13.63 -0.44 -5.12
C LEU A 54 -14.95 -0.85 -4.45
N ASN A 55 -16.05 -0.15 -4.72
CA ASN A 55 -17.28 -0.17 -3.90
C ASN A 55 -17.06 0.39 -2.49
N GLY A 56 -18.13 0.89 -1.85
CA GLY A 56 -18.02 1.62 -0.58
C GLY A 56 -17.46 0.82 0.59
N LYS A 57 -17.59 -0.51 0.58
CA LYS A 57 -17.01 -1.38 1.61
C LYS A 57 -15.49 -1.48 1.46
N ASN A 58 -15.01 -1.94 0.30
CA ASN A 58 -13.57 -2.15 0.10
C ASN A 58 -12.83 -0.81 0.07
N ALA A 59 -13.43 0.28 -0.43
CA ALA A 59 -12.83 1.61 -0.36
C ALA A 59 -12.57 2.07 1.08
N ARG A 60 -13.46 1.73 2.02
CA ARG A 60 -13.27 2.02 3.45
C ARG A 60 -12.16 1.18 4.06
N GLU A 61 -12.14 -0.12 3.77
CA GLU A 61 -11.09 -1.04 4.26
C GLU A 61 -9.72 -0.63 3.71
N PHE A 62 -9.62 -0.39 2.41
CA PHE A 62 -8.39 0.06 1.75
C PHE A 62 -7.88 1.39 2.32
N MET A 63 -8.77 2.39 2.45
CA MET A 63 -8.37 3.70 2.97
C MET A 63 -7.89 3.62 4.42
N ALA A 64 -8.49 2.76 5.24
CA ALA A 64 -8.06 2.56 6.63
C ALA A 64 -6.64 1.98 6.71
N GLU A 65 -6.35 0.94 5.93
CA GLU A 65 -5.02 0.32 5.86
C GLU A 65 -3.98 1.30 5.28
N LEU A 66 -4.31 1.97 4.17
CA LEU A 66 -3.44 2.96 3.53
C LEU A 66 -3.11 4.11 4.49
N TRP A 67 -4.10 4.63 5.22
CA TRP A 67 -3.89 5.73 6.16
C TRP A 67 -3.01 5.34 7.34
N ALA A 68 -3.21 4.15 7.90
CA ALA A 68 -2.35 3.60 8.96
C ALA A 68 -0.89 3.47 8.49
N LEU A 69 -0.70 3.00 7.25
CA LEU A 69 0.60 2.85 6.62
C LEU A 69 1.30 4.21 6.38
N LEU A 70 0.55 5.23 5.94
CA LEU A 70 1.07 6.59 5.78
C LEU A 70 1.46 7.23 7.12
N ILE A 71 0.67 7.02 8.18
CA ILE A 71 1.02 7.49 9.53
C ILE A 71 2.30 6.83 10.01
N SER A 72 2.39 5.50 9.92
CA SER A 72 3.60 4.77 10.33
C SER A 72 4.83 5.25 9.54
N ALA A 73 4.71 5.46 8.23
CA ALA A 73 5.79 6.03 7.42
C ALA A 73 6.20 7.45 7.83
N GLN A 74 5.24 8.25 8.29
CA GLN A 74 5.49 9.62 8.75
C GLN A 74 6.19 9.66 10.12
N GLU A 75 5.84 8.73 11.01
CA GLU A 75 6.48 8.57 12.32
C GLU A 75 7.88 7.96 12.21
N ASN A 76 8.11 7.12 11.19
CA ASN A 76 9.39 6.50 10.98
C ASN A 76 10.42 7.49 10.38
N PRO A 77 11.62 7.64 10.98
CA PRO A 77 12.64 8.58 10.50
C PRO A 77 13.16 8.27 9.09
N THR A 78 12.99 7.03 8.61
CA THR A 78 13.39 6.61 7.27
C THR A 78 12.35 6.89 6.19
N GLY A 79 11.12 7.26 6.59
CA GLY A 79 10.02 7.48 5.66
C GLY A 79 9.34 6.20 5.17
N ILE A 80 9.64 5.07 5.80
CA ILE A 80 9.16 3.74 5.41
C ILE A 80 8.21 3.25 6.51
N PRO A 81 7.00 2.78 6.18
CA PRO A 81 6.09 2.20 7.17
C PRO A 81 6.68 0.93 7.78
N ASP A 82 6.56 0.77 9.09
CA ASP A 82 6.98 -0.44 9.81
C ASP A 82 6.21 -1.67 9.33
N SER A 83 4.92 -1.53 9.01
CA SER A 83 4.12 -2.61 8.43
C SER A 83 4.73 -3.17 7.13
N LEU A 84 5.37 -2.33 6.29
CA LEU A 84 6.06 -2.81 5.08
C LEU A 84 7.42 -3.43 5.38
N ILE A 85 8.10 -2.96 6.42
CA ILE A 85 9.38 -3.53 6.88
C ILE A 85 9.15 -4.95 7.38
N ASP A 86 8.13 -5.16 8.21
CA ASP A 86 7.76 -6.48 8.72
C ASP A 86 7.28 -7.41 7.59
N LEU A 87 6.44 -6.92 6.67
CA LEU A 87 5.99 -7.70 5.51
C LEU A 87 7.18 -8.17 4.63
N LYS A 88 8.14 -7.27 4.35
CA LYS A 88 9.35 -7.64 3.60
C LYS A 88 10.24 -8.62 4.37
N ARG A 89 10.34 -8.49 5.69
CA ARG A 89 11.10 -9.43 6.53
C ARG A 89 10.49 -10.83 6.49
N GLU A 90 9.17 -10.94 6.59
CA GLU A 90 8.46 -12.22 6.50
C GLU A 90 8.58 -12.86 5.11
N GLU A 91 8.43 -12.08 4.04
CA GLU A 91 8.63 -12.53 2.65
C GLU A 91 10.03 -13.11 2.43
N LEU A 92 11.07 -12.40 2.90
CA LEU A 92 12.47 -12.85 2.79
C LEU A 92 12.73 -14.12 3.61
N ALA A 93 12.11 -14.25 4.79
CA ALA A 93 12.24 -15.45 5.62
C ALA A 93 11.58 -16.66 4.95
N LYS A 94 10.35 -16.52 4.42
CA LYS A 94 9.66 -17.59 3.70
C LYS A 94 10.36 -18.00 2.41
N LYS A 95 10.94 -17.05 1.67
CA LYS A 95 11.72 -17.34 0.45
C LYS A 95 12.96 -18.17 0.78
N LYS A 96 13.70 -17.79 1.82
CA LYS A 96 14.87 -18.55 2.28
C LYS A 96 14.50 -19.96 2.71
N GLU A 97 13.40 -20.12 3.45
CA GLU A 97 12.96 -21.44 3.92
C GLU A 97 12.52 -22.37 2.77
N LYS A 98 11.85 -21.83 1.74
CA LYS A 98 11.55 -22.60 0.52
C LYS A 98 12.81 -22.98 -0.26
N GLU A 99 13.73 -22.04 -0.44
CA GLU A 99 14.95 -22.28 -1.22
C GLU A 99 15.90 -23.29 -0.51
N ASP A 100 15.89 -23.33 0.81
CA ASP A 100 16.60 -24.33 1.61
C ASP A 100 15.94 -25.72 1.49
N LYS A 101 14.60 -25.78 1.54
CA LYS A 101 13.83 -27.02 1.33
C LYS A 101 13.91 -27.61 -0.08
N GLU A 102 14.12 -26.77 -1.10
CA GLU A 102 14.28 -27.22 -2.49
C GLU A 102 15.71 -27.68 -2.81
N ARG A 103 16.68 -27.40 -1.92
CA ARG A 103 18.08 -27.84 -2.06
C ARG A 103 18.40 -29.10 -1.26
N GLU A 104 17.51 -29.55 -0.37
CA GLU A 104 17.53 -30.86 0.31
C GLU A 104 16.82 -31.95 -0.51
#